data_AF-A0A9P1CP24-F1
#
_entry.id   AF-A0A9P1CP24-F1
#
_cell.length_a   1.000
_cell.length_b   1.000
_cell.length_c   1.000
_cell.angle_alpha   90.00
_cell.angle_beta   90.00
_cell.angle_gamma   90.00
#
_symmetry.space_group_name_H-M   'P 1'
#
loop_
_entity.id
_entity.type
_entity.pdbx_description
1 polymer ?
#
loop_
_entity_poly.entity_id
_entity_poly.type
_entity_poly.pdbx_seq_one_letter_code
_entity_poly.pdbx_strand_id
1 'polypeptide(L)'
;MSWGLDRCKWCIGRRPPLEQSDRLLSAWEHIRTEIQEDKTARRRHFASSFQFNFMVVFMTLANTVLIGLESDYSRGFQLEDRVPWFACEMVFTIFFFLEMLLRINQLNWDYFVDPWNVFDYCLVVFSVADLVVSLAKVDGSGLRWAASLRVFRSLRIARAIRREKMVRGLFRITQGFIDGLPSMLWTFLAALILAYMLAIALTSLVGSDLAARELWPEADLYCGTTTRSLFTVLQIMTLDCVAEPVLRPLYHAAPTGLLVTYLSNLVLSFGVLNILLAIMVERMTIISGESQESKATAIAKTERLLMTSMLEEFTEYDSDYNGELDFWEFRKVLRTPTMSKKLGFLGLGCEEAESLFELMDIDKSGSLTPIEFLTGLFKVKGPAKGQDLCRLITLVEKNKRMATKWVKRVRCFG
;
A
#
# COMPACT_ATOMS: atom_id res chain seq x y z
N MET A 1 36.24 -6.98 55.79
CA MET A 1 35.48 -5.72 55.92
C MET A 1 34.20 -5.86 55.11
N SER A 2 33.14 -6.24 55.80
CA SER A 2 31.77 -6.32 55.31
C SER A 2 31.15 -4.92 55.30
N TRP A 3 30.56 -4.51 54.19
CA TRP A 3 29.63 -3.38 54.15
C TRP A 3 28.38 -3.83 53.40
N GLY A 4 27.29 -3.96 54.16
CA GLY A 4 25.97 -4.27 53.67
C GLY A 4 25.38 -3.08 52.93
N LEU A 5 24.80 -3.34 51.76
CA LEU A 5 23.88 -2.43 51.10
C LEU A 5 22.48 -2.75 51.60
N ASP A 6 22.08 -1.95 52.59
CA ASP A 6 20.74 -1.96 53.15
C ASP A 6 19.69 -1.64 52.08
N ARG A 7 18.68 -2.51 52.05
CA ARG A 7 17.48 -2.41 51.25
C ARG A 7 16.78 -1.07 51.51
N CYS A 8 16.68 -0.27 50.46
CA CYS A 8 15.81 0.90 50.42
C CYS A 8 14.34 0.43 50.55
N LYS A 9 13.80 0.51 51.78
CA LYS A 9 12.45 0.09 52.18
C LYS A 9 11.34 1.11 51.80
N TRP A 10 11.58 2.01 50.85
CA TRP A 10 10.70 3.17 50.61
C TRP A 10 10.09 3.30 49.21
N CYS A 11 10.19 2.28 48.34
CA CYS A 11 9.60 2.32 46.99
C CYS A 11 8.65 1.17 46.65
N ILE A 12 7.94 0.61 47.64
CA ILE A 12 6.83 -0.32 47.38
C ILE A 12 5.63 0.14 48.22
N GLY A 13 4.56 0.58 47.55
CA GLY A 13 3.25 0.71 48.18
C GLY A 13 2.72 2.14 48.39
N ARG A 14 2.62 2.94 47.32
CA ARG A 14 1.45 3.82 47.18
C ARG A 14 0.70 3.39 45.93
N ARG A 15 -0.26 2.47 46.10
CA ARG A 15 -1.35 2.39 45.12
C ARG A 15 -2.00 3.78 45.10
N PRO A 16 -2.32 4.36 43.92
CA PRO A 16 -3.16 5.55 43.91
C PRO A 16 -4.43 5.24 44.72
N PRO A 17 -5.01 6.22 45.45
CA PRO A 17 -6.24 5.98 46.19
C PRO A 17 -7.27 5.39 45.22
N LEU A 18 -7.89 4.26 45.60
CA LEU A 18 -8.89 3.52 44.78
C LEU A 18 -9.95 4.46 44.19
N GLU A 19 -10.31 5.50 44.95
CA GLU A 19 -11.23 6.56 44.55
C GLU A 19 -10.82 7.34 43.28
N GLN A 20 -9.53 7.51 43.00
CA GLN A 20 -9.04 8.23 41.82
C GLN A 20 -8.98 7.34 40.58
N SER A 21 -8.72 6.04 40.78
CA SER A 21 -8.85 5.02 39.73
C SER A 21 -10.30 4.92 39.24
N ASP A 22 -11.26 4.88 40.16
CA ASP A 22 -12.68 4.75 39.84
C ASP A 22 -13.25 6.00 39.16
N ARG A 23 -12.77 7.20 39.53
CA ARG A 23 -13.11 8.45 38.83
C ARG A 23 -12.55 8.51 37.41
N LEU A 24 -11.34 7.98 37.18
CA LEU A 24 -10.77 7.91 35.84
C LEU A 24 -11.48 6.87 34.98
N LEU A 25 -11.84 5.71 35.54
CA LEU A 25 -12.62 4.68 34.85
C LEU A 25 -14.01 5.19 34.44
N SER A 26 -14.73 5.84 35.35
CA SER A 26 -16.05 6.42 35.06
C SER A 26 -15.98 7.55 34.02
N ALA A 27 -14.97 8.43 34.09
CA ALA A 27 -14.74 9.44 33.06
C ALA A 27 -14.41 8.81 31.69
N TRP A 28 -13.59 7.75 31.67
CA TRP A 28 -13.26 7.01 30.45
C TRP A 28 -14.46 6.30 29.84
N GLU A 29 -15.35 5.75 30.67
CA GLU A 29 -16.60 5.12 30.20
C GLU A 29 -17.54 6.16 29.60
N HIS A 30 -17.71 7.31 30.25
CA HIS A 30 -18.54 8.41 29.73
C HIS A 30 -18.03 8.96 28.39
N ILE A 31 -16.71 9.18 28.29
CA ILE A 31 -16.06 9.60 27.04
C ILE A 31 -16.23 8.53 25.96
N ARG A 32 -16.08 7.25 26.32
CA ARG A 32 -16.25 6.13 25.38
C ARG A 32 -17.70 6.06 24.87
N THR A 33 -18.69 6.22 25.74
CA THR A 33 -20.11 6.19 25.36
C THR A 33 -20.47 7.36 24.46
N GLU A 34 -20.03 8.58 24.76
CA GLU A 34 -20.22 9.75 23.89
C GLU A 34 -19.59 9.54 22.51
N ILE A 35 -18.34 9.05 22.46
CA ILE A 35 -17.65 8.74 21.20
C ILE A 35 -18.40 7.65 20.42
N GLN A 36 -18.96 6.65 21.10
CA GLN A 36 -19.71 5.57 20.47
C GLN A 36 -21.04 6.08 19.90
N GLU A 37 -21.76 6.92 20.65
CA GLU A 37 -23.00 7.56 20.23
C GLU A 37 -22.78 8.45 19.02
N ASP A 38 -21.76 9.31 19.03
CA ASP A 38 -21.36 10.15 17.90
C ASP A 38 -21.04 9.30 16.66
N LYS A 39 -20.26 8.22 16.81
CA LYS A 39 -19.97 7.29 15.72
C LYS A 39 -21.23 6.64 15.17
N THR A 40 -22.19 6.28 16.02
CA THR A 40 -23.46 5.70 15.57
C THR A 40 -24.36 6.73 14.90
N ALA A 41 -24.42 7.96 15.38
CA ALA A 41 -25.15 9.06 14.76
C ALA A 41 -24.61 9.37 13.36
N ARG A 42 -23.28 9.46 13.22
CA ARG A 42 -22.60 9.63 11.92
C ARG A 42 -22.81 8.47 10.97
N ARG A 43 -22.88 7.23 11.48
CA ARG A 43 -23.21 6.04 10.67
C ARG A 43 -24.66 6.00 10.22
N ARG A 44 -25.61 6.56 10.99
CA ARG A 44 -27.02 6.64 10.61
C ARG A 44 -27.34 7.77 9.64
N HIS A 45 -26.41 8.72 9.44
CA HIS A 45 -26.62 9.84 8.55
C HIS A 45 -26.78 9.39 7.09
N PHE A 46 -27.69 10.04 6.33
CA PHE A 46 -28.04 9.64 4.96
C PHE A 46 -26.83 9.56 4.01
N ALA A 47 -25.82 10.42 4.19
CA ALA A 47 -24.60 10.42 3.38
C ALA A 47 -23.69 9.20 3.63
N SER A 48 -23.93 8.39 4.68
CA SER A 48 -23.25 7.10 4.88
C SER A 48 -23.89 5.96 4.07
N SER A 49 -25.11 6.16 3.55
CA SER A 49 -25.87 5.10 2.90
C SER A 49 -25.17 4.56 1.65
N PHE A 50 -25.30 3.26 1.41
CA PHE A 50 -24.70 2.61 0.24
C PHE A 50 -25.23 3.22 -1.08
N GLN A 51 -26.52 3.55 -1.12
CA GLN A 51 -27.17 4.13 -2.29
C GLN A 51 -26.66 5.54 -2.60
N PHE A 52 -26.58 6.43 -1.60
CA PHE A 52 -26.01 7.77 -1.78
C PHE A 52 -24.57 7.68 -2.27
N ASN A 53 -23.78 6.82 -1.63
CA ASN A 53 -22.43 6.54 -2.04
C ASN A 53 -22.36 6.06 -3.50
N PHE A 54 -23.18 5.10 -3.91
CA PHE A 54 -23.17 4.62 -5.30
C PHE A 54 -23.56 5.73 -6.30
N MET A 55 -24.55 6.56 -5.96
CA MET A 55 -24.98 7.70 -6.76
C MET A 55 -23.85 8.71 -6.98
N VAL A 56 -23.10 9.07 -5.92
CA VAL A 56 -21.98 10.00 -6.03
C VAL A 56 -20.90 9.48 -6.99
N VAL A 57 -20.60 8.18 -6.97
CA VAL A 57 -19.64 7.57 -7.92
C VAL A 57 -20.16 7.63 -9.34
N PHE A 58 -21.42 7.25 -9.53
CA PHE A 58 -22.04 7.30 -10.84
C PHE A 58 -21.99 8.71 -11.42
N MET A 59 -22.32 9.74 -10.62
CA MET A 59 -22.24 11.14 -11.05
C MET A 59 -20.81 11.60 -11.34
N THR A 60 -19.81 11.15 -10.58
CA THR A 60 -18.39 11.43 -10.88
C THR A 60 -17.94 10.79 -12.18
N LEU A 61 -18.34 9.55 -12.46
CA LEU A 61 -18.03 8.88 -13.73
C LEU A 61 -18.74 9.56 -14.91
N ALA A 62 -20.03 9.89 -14.76
CA ALA A 62 -20.79 10.60 -15.78
C ALA A 62 -20.17 11.98 -16.08
N ASN A 63 -19.76 12.73 -15.04
CA ASN A 63 -19.07 14.00 -15.22
C ASN A 63 -17.72 13.84 -15.94
N THR A 64 -16.96 12.78 -15.64
CA THR A 64 -15.69 12.49 -16.31
C THR A 64 -15.87 12.22 -17.81
N VAL A 65 -16.86 11.40 -18.17
CA VAL A 65 -17.19 11.12 -19.57
C VAL A 65 -17.64 12.40 -20.29
N LEU A 66 -18.45 13.24 -19.64
CA LEU A 66 -18.90 14.50 -20.20
C LEU A 66 -17.76 15.49 -20.43
N ILE A 67 -16.77 15.56 -19.52
CA ILE A 67 -15.56 16.38 -19.73
C ILE A 67 -14.78 15.89 -20.96
N GLY A 68 -14.68 14.56 -21.15
CA GLY A 68 -14.06 13.97 -22.34
C GLY A 68 -14.81 14.36 -23.62
N LEU A 69 -16.13 14.19 -23.63
CA LEU A 69 -16.97 14.57 -24.78
C LEU A 69 -16.93 16.07 -25.06
N GLU A 70 -16.95 16.92 -24.02
CA GLU A 70 -16.76 18.36 -24.17
C GLU A 70 -15.42 18.67 -24.83
N SER A 71 -14.33 18.00 -24.44
CA SER A 71 -13.01 18.26 -25.01
C SER A 71 -12.89 17.95 -26.51
N ASP A 72 -13.65 16.97 -26.99
CA ASP A 72 -13.67 16.56 -28.40
C ASP A 72 -14.65 17.41 -29.23
N TYR A 73 -15.87 17.65 -28.71
CA TYR A 73 -16.97 18.27 -29.45
C TYR A 73 -17.12 19.79 -29.22
N SER A 74 -16.53 20.37 -28.17
CA SER A 74 -16.61 21.81 -27.86
C SER A 74 -15.66 22.69 -28.71
N ARG A 75 -15.12 22.15 -29.82
CA ARG A 75 -14.27 22.89 -30.78
C ARG A 75 -15.07 23.81 -31.72
N GLY A 76 -16.40 23.79 -31.66
CA GLY A 76 -17.27 24.70 -32.42
C GLY A 76 -17.06 26.18 -32.05
N PHE A 77 -17.05 27.05 -33.07
CA PHE A 77 -16.94 28.52 -32.93
C PHE A 77 -18.28 29.20 -32.57
N GLN A 78 -19.41 28.51 -32.69
CA GLN A 78 -20.74 29.08 -32.43
C GLN A 78 -21.14 28.94 -30.94
N LEU A 79 -21.76 30.00 -30.40
CA LEU A 79 -22.20 30.02 -28.99
C LEU A 79 -23.27 28.96 -28.68
N GLU A 80 -24.12 28.60 -29.65
CA GLU A 80 -25.23 27.65 -29.47
C GLU A 80 -24.73 26.24 -29.10
N ASP A 81 -23.58 25.83 -29.65
CA ASP A 81 -22.98 24.53 -29.33
C ASP A 81 -22.43 24.46 -27.89
N ARG A 82 -22.18 25.60 -27.23
CA ARG A 82 -21.57 25.65 -25.89
C ARG A 82 -22.56 25.73 -24.73
N VAL A 83 -23.78 26.20 -24.98
CA VAL A 83 -24.85 26.30 -23.97
C VAL A 83 -25.18 24.96 -23.30
N PRO A 84 -25.34 23.83 -24.02
CA PRO A 84 -25.66 22.55 -23.38
C PRO A 84 -24.53 22.04 -22.48
N TRP A 85 -23.27 22.24 -22.88
CA TRP A 85 -22.11 21.86 -22.05
C TRP A 85 -22.04 22.69 -20.77
N PHE A 86 -22.27 23.99 -20.87
CA PHE A 86 -22.32 24.88 -19.71
C PHE A 86 -23.45 24.50 -18.74
N ALA A 87 -24.63 24.14 -19.25
CA ALA A 87 -25.74 23.67 -18.42
C ALA A 87 -25.39 22.37 -17.68
N CYS A 88 -24.78 21.40 -18.38
CA CYS A 88 -24.29 20.17 -17.76
C CYS A 88 -23.26 20.48 -16.66
N GLU A 89 -22.26 21.34 -16.92
CA GLU A 89 -21.26 21.73 -15.94
C GLU A 89 -21.88 22.37 -14.69
N MET A 90 -22.90 23.21 -14.84
CA MET A 90 -23.66 23.76 -13.71
C MET A 90 -24.34 22.68 -12.88
N VAL A 91 -25.04 21.74 -13.51
CA VAL A 91 -25.75 20.65 -12.81
C VAL A 91 -24.79 19.82 -11.97
N PHE A 92 -23.63 19.42 -12.52
CA PHE A 92 -22.63 18.67 -11.77
C PHE A 92 -22.00 19.51 -10.65
N THR A 93 -21.69 20.77 -10.91
CA THR A 93 -21.11 21.66 -9.89
C THR A 93 -22.05 21.84 -8.70
N ILE A 94 -23.34 22.03 -8.95
CA ILE A 94 -24.37 22.12 -7.89
C ILE A 94 -24.48 20.78 -7.15
N PHE A 95 -24.51 19.66 -7.86
CA PHE A 95 -24.58 18.34 -7.24
C PHE A 95 -23.40 18.09 -6.27
N PHE A 96 -22.16 18.36 -6.70
CA PHE A 96 -20.98 18.18 -5.85
C PHE A 96 -20.90 19.19 -4.72
N PHE A 97 -21.39 20.41 -4.93
CA PHE A 97 -21.50 21.39 -3.85
C PHE A 97 -22.47 20.92 -2.76
N LEU A 98 -23.63 20.39 -3.14
CA LEU A 98 -24.60 19.82 -2.20
C LEU A 98 -24.05 18.58 -1.50
N GLU A 99 -23.36 17.69 -2.21
CA GLU A 99 -22.70 16.52 -1.63
C GLU A 99 -21.68 16.92 -0.56
N MET A 100 -20.83 17.90 -0.87
CA MET A 100 -19.84 18.46 0.06
C MET A 100 -20.52 19.03 1.32
N LEU A 101 -21.60 19.80 1.19
CA LEU A 101 -22.34 20.34 2.35
C LEU A 101 -22.91 19.23 3.22
N LEU A 102 -23.49 18.18 2.62
CA LEU A 102 -24.00 17.02 3.34
C LEU A 102 -22.87 16.28 4.08
N ARG A 103 -21.68 16.17 3.49
CA ARG A 103 -20.50 15.57 4.13
C ARG A 103 -19.96 16.40 5.28
N ILE A 104 -19.91 17.72 5.13
CA ILE A 104 -19.51 18.64 6.20
C ILE A 104 -20.50 18.55 7.37
N ASN A 105 -21.80 18.50 7.10
CA ASN A 105 -22.82 18.31 8.15
C ASN A 105 -22.71 16.94 8.85
N GLN A 106 -22.23 15.91 8.16
CA GLN A 106 -22.01 14.58 8.72
C GLN A 106 -20.78 14.52 9.63
N LEU A 107 -19.67 15.14 9.22
CA LEU A 107 -18.35 14.95 9.80
C LEU A 107 -17.87 16.15 10.64
N ASN A 108 -18.53 17.30 10.53
CA ASN A 108 -18.13 18.57 11.15
C ASN A 108 -16.65 18.87 10.87
N TRP A 109 -15.88 19.20 11.89
CA TRP A 109 -14.45 19.48 11.79
C TRP A 109 -13.60 18.27 11.36
N ASP A 110 -14.07 17.05 11.61
CA ASP A 110 -13.35 15.85 11.18
C ASP A 110 -13.34 15.69 9.66
N TYR A 111 -14.19 16.44 8.94
CA TYR A 111 -14.14 16.54 7.49
C TYR A 111 -12.76 17.04 7.02
N PHE A 112 -12.20 18.06 7.67
CA PHE A 112 -10.95 18.70 7.25
C PHE A 112 -9.68 17.97 7.73
N VAL A 113 -9.84 16.92 8.54
CA VAL A 113 -8.70 16.09 8.99
C VAL A 113 -8.27 15.11 7.89
N ASP A 114 -9.20 14.65 7.06
CA ASP A 114 -8.91 13.72 5.97
C ASP A 114 -8.39 14.48 4.72
N PRO A 115 -7.14 14.22 4.26
CA PRO A 115 -6.56 14.88 3.09
C PRO A 115 -7.43 14.77 1.83
N TRP A 116 -8.17 13.67 1.66
CA TRP A 116 -9.02 13.47 0.49
C TRP A 116 -10.28 14.34 0.50
N ASN A 117 -10.81 14.61 1.68
CA ASN A 117 -11.95 15.50 1.89
C ASN A 117 -11.52 16.97 1.66
N VAL A 118 -10.33 17.35 2.12
CA VAL A 118 -9.74 18.67 1.89
C VAL A 118 -9.49 18.91 0.40
N PHE A 119 -8.90 17.93 -0.28
CA PHE A 119 -8.68 18.00 -1.73
C PHE A 119 -9.99 18.19 -2.50
N ASP A 120 -11.03 17.42 -2.16
CA ASP A 120 -12.33 17.53 -2.81
C ASP A 120 -13.02 18.88 -2.53
N TYR A 121 -12.90 19.39 -1.31
CA TYR A 121 -13.35 20.73 -0.94
C TYR A 121 -12.68 21.79 -1.83
N CYS A 122 -11.36 21.75 -1.99
CA CYS A 122 -10.65 22.67 -2.88
C CYS A 122 -11.18 22.58 -4.31
N LEU A 123 -11.41 21.36 -4.83
CA LEU A 123 -11.97 21.18 -6.17
C LEU A 123 -13.38 21.75 -6.32
N VAL A 124 -14.26 21.57 -5.32
CA VAL A 124 -15.62 22.14 -5.34
C VAL A 124 -15.53 23.67 -5.32
N VAL A 125 -14.71 24.24 -4.46
CA VAL A 125 -14.50 25.69 -4.37
C VAL A 125 -13.98 26.27 -5.68
N PHE A 126 -12.97 25.66 -6.31
CA PHE A 126 -12.49 26.09 -7.62
C PHE A 126 -13.55 25.97 -8.71
N SER A 127 -14.41 24.96 -8.64
CA SER A 127 -15.50 24.76 -9.60
C SER A 127 -16.58 25.83 -9.48
N VAL A 128 -16.94 26.21 -8.26
CA VAL A 128 -17.87 27.31 -7.99
C VAL A 128 -17.25 28.65 -8.39
N ALA A 129 -15.98 28.88 -8.07
CA ALA A 129 -15.27 30.08 -8.47
C ALA A 129 -15.26 30.24 -9.99
N ASP A 130 -14.89 29.19 -10.71
CA ASP A 130 -14.89 29.16 -12.17
C ASP A 130 -16.28 29.41 -12.79
N LEU A 131 -17.34 28.89 -12.18
CA LEU A 131 -18.72 29.18 -12.59
C LEU A 131 -19.08 30.66 -12.39
N VAL A 132 -18.79 31.24 -11.22
CA VAL A 132 -19.05 32.67 -10.92
C VAL A 132 -18.34 33.57 -11.92
N VAL A 133 -17.10 33.19 -12.27
CA VAL A 133 -16.23 33.90 -13.19
C VAL A 133 -16.78 33.86 -14.61
N SER A 134 -17.24 32.67 -15.04
CA SER A 134 -17.87 32.49 -16.35
C SER A 134 -19.15 33.30 -16.49
N LEU A 135 -19.89 33.50 -15.39
CA LEU A 135 -21.11 34.30 -15.37
C LEU A 135 -20.84 35.82 -15.30
N ALA A 136 -19.76 36.23 -14.63
CA ALA A 136 -19.45 37.64 -14.40
C ALA A 136 -18.88 38.39 -15.63
N LYS A 137 -18.65 37.73 -16.77
CA LYS A 137 -18.12 38.32 -18.02
C LYS A 137 -16.98 39.33 -17.77
N VAL A 138 -15.97 38.95 -16.99
CA VAL A 138 -14.86 39.87 -16.63
C VAL A 138 -13.94 40.11 -17.82
N ASP A 139 -13.83 41.38 -18.23
CA ASP A 139 -13.02 41.81 -19.37
C ASP A 139 -11.51 41.57 -19.20
N GLY A 140 -10.87 41.12 -20.30
CA GLY A 140 -9.43 41.26 -20.61
C GLY A 140 -8.41 40.57 -19.68
N SER A 141 -8.25 41.05 -18.45
CA SER A 141 -7.35 40.47 -17.44
C SER A 141 -7.95 39.21 -16.80
N GLY A 142 -9.29 39.14 -16.81
CA GLY A 142 -10.17 37.98 -16.57
C GLY A 142 -9.68 36.66 -17.18
N LEU A 143 -9.23 36.77 -18.42
CA LEU A 143 -9.14 35.65 -19.34
C LEU A 143 -7.94 34.74 -19.07
N ARG A 144 -6.84 35.28 -18.50
CA ARG A 144 -5.62 34.52 -18.21
C ARG A 144 -5.80 33.61 -17.00
N TRP A 145 -6.39 34.11 -15.92
CA TRP A 145 -6.68 33.27 -14.76
C TRP A 145 -7.88 32.35 -15.01
N ALA A 146 -8.85 32.76 -15.83
CA ALA A 146 -9.88 31.85 -16.33
C ALA A 146 -9.31 30.69 -17.15
N ALA A 147 -8.22 30.89 -17.93
CA ALA A 147 -7.54 29.79 -18.61
C ALA A 147 -6.84 28.84 -17.63
N SER A 148 -6.24 29.36 -16.55
CA SER A 148 -5.66 28.52 -15.49
C SER A 148 -6.72 27.74 -14.70
N LEU A 149 -7.90 28.32 -14.46
CA LEU A 149 -9.04 27.64 -13.83
C LEU A 149 -9.55 26.44 -14.63
N ARG A 150 -9.40 26.45 -15.96
CA ARG A 150 -9.73 25.29 -16.82
C ARG A 150 -8.89 24.06 -16.51
N VAL A 151 -7.62 24.23 -16.09
CA VAL A 151 -6.76 23.10 -15.68
C VAL A 151 -7.30 22.43 -14.41
N PHE A 152 -7.91 23.19 -13.50
CA PHE A 152 -8.53 22.62 -12.31
C PHE A 152 -9.81 21.82 -12.61
N ARG A 153 -10.44 22.04 -13.78
CA ARG A 153 -11.58 21.20 -14.22
C ARG A 153 -11.15 19.76 -14.50
N SER A 154 -9.98 19.53 -15.10
CA SER A 154 -9.48 18.16 -15.36
C SER A 154 -9.07 17.43 -14.08
N LEU A 155 -8.68 18.17 -13.03
CA LEU A 155 -8.44 17.59 -11.70
C LEU A 155 -9.70 17.00 -11.05
N ARG A 156 -10.91 17.32 -11.53
CA ARG A 156 -12.16 16.67 -11.07
C ARG A 156 -12.16 15.17 -11.35
N ILE A 157 -11.41 14.69 -12.36
CA ILE A 157 -11.22 13.26 -12.65
C ILE A 157 -10.58 12.53 -11.45
N ALA A 158 -9.74 13.23 -10.68
CA ALA A 158 -9.11 12.67 -9.48
C ALA A 158 -10.14 12.30 -8.39
N ARG A 159 -11.38 12.85 -8.42
CA ARG A 159 -12.46 12.43 -7.52
C ARG A 159 -12.85 10.98 -7.69
N ALA A 160 -12.70 10.41 -8.89
CA ALA A 160 -12.97 9.00 -9.15
C ALA A 160 -11.98 8.08 -8.40
N ILE A 161 -10.78 8.59 -8.09
CA ILE A 161 -9.68 7.85 -7.46
C ILE A 161 -9.85 7.73 -5.93
N ARG A 162 -10.67 8.60 -5.33
CA ARG A 162 -10.87 8.69 -3.87
C ARG A 162 -11.47 7.43 -3.24
N ARG A 163 -12.04 6.49 -4.02
CA ARG A 163 -12.83 5.39 -3.43
C ARG A 163 -11.98 4.23 -2.93
N GLU A 164 -11.51 4.43 -1.70
CA GLU A 164 -10.68 3.54 -0.88
C GLU A 164 -10.93 2.04 -1.09
N LYS A 165 -12.18 1.56 -1.19
CA LYS A 165 -12.45 0.11 -1.26
C LYS A 165 -12.02 -0.57 -2.57
N MET A 166 -12.22 0.10 -3.71
CA MET A 166 -11.83 -0.42 -5.03
C MET A 166 -10.35 -0.14 -5.30
N VAL A 167 -9.83 0.95 -4.72
CA VAL A 167 -8.47 1.43 -4.97
C VAL A 167 -7.48 0.87 -3.95
N ARG A 168 -7.87 0.25 -2.83
CA ARG A 168 -6.91 -0.35 -1.86
C ARG A 168 -5.87 -1.28 -2.47
N GLY A 169 -6.24 -2.03 -3.52
CA GLY A 169 -5.29 -2.83 -4.30
C GLY A 169 -4.30 -1.97 -5.07
N LEU A 170 -4.80 -0.96 -5.80
CA LEU A 170 -4.00 0.01 -6.56
C LEU A 170 -3.15 0.88 -5.63
N PHE A 171 -3.71 1.42 -4.55
CA PHE A 171 -3.07 2.26 -3.54
C PHE A 171 -1.92 1.54 -2.86
N ARG A 172 -2.02 0.23 -2.61
CA ARG A 172 -0.88 -0.54 -2.09
C ARG A 172 0.29 -0.57 -3.09
N ILE A 173 -0.01 -0.70 -4.38
CA ILE A 173 1.00 -0.66 -5.44
C ILE A 173 1.55 0.78 -5.60
N THR A 174 0.67 1.78 -5.57
CA THR A 174 1.04 3.20 -5.66
C THR A 174 1.85 3.67 -4.46
N GLN A 175 1.54 3.21 -3.24
CA GLN A 175 2.35 3.49 -2.06
C GLN A 175 3.75 2.93 -2.24
N GLY A 176 3.87 1.67 -2.69
CA GLY A 176 5.17 1.12 -3.03
C GLY A 176 5.94 1.94 -4.06
N PHE A 177 5.25 2.44 -5.09
CA PHE A 177 5.85 3.34 -6.06
C PHE A 177 6.30 4.67 -5.44
N ILE A 178 5.45 5.30 -4.62
CA ILE A 178 5.72 6.57 -3.93
C ILE A 178 6.91 6.42 -2.97
N ASP A 179 6.98 5.33 -2.22
CA ASP A 179 8.08 5.05 -1.29
C ASP A 179 9.41 4.82 -2.05
N GLY A 180 9.34 4.37 -3.31
CA GLY A 180 10.47 4.25 -4.22
C GLY A 180 10.92 5.57 -4.88
N LEU A 181 10.04 6.58 -4.96
CA LEU A 181 10.32 7.85 -5.64
C LEU A 181 11.58 8.55 -5.14
N PRO A 182 11.87 8.67 -3.82
CA PRO A 182 13.08 9.35 -3.35
C PRO A 182 14.37 8.77 -3.94
N SER A 183 14.45 7.45 -4.08
CA SER A 183 15.62 6.80 -4.69
C SER A 183 15.69 7.08 -6.20
N MET A 184 14.55 7.00 -6.89
CA MET A 184 14.45 7.29 -8.32
C MET A 184 14.78 8.74 -8.66
N LEU A 185 14.37 9.68 -7.80
CA LEU A 185 14.60 11.12 -8.00
C LEU A 185 16.08 11.45 -8.07
N TRP A 186 16.94 10.82 -7.25
CA TRP A 186 18.38 11.05 -7.30
C TRP A 186 19.00 10.54 -8.60
N THR A 187 18.62 9.34 -9.05
CA THR A 187 19.09 8.79 -10.32
C THR A 187 18.60 9.61 -11.51
N PHE A 188 17.34 10.04 -11.47
CA PHE A 188 16.76 10.92 -12.49
C PHE A 188 17.45 12.28 -12.52
N LEU A 189 17.76 12.87 -11.37
CA LEU A 189 18.49 14.13 -11.28
C LEU A 189 19.92 13.99 -11.82
N ALA A 190 20.62 12.91 -11.49
CA ALA A 190 21.94 12.61 -12.03
C ALA A 190 21.90 12.46 -13.57
N ALA A 191 20.88 11.79 -14.10
CA ALA A 191 20.64 11.68 -15.53
C ALA A 191 20.38 13.04 -16.19
N LEU A 192 19.59 13.90 -15.55
CA LEU A 192 19.26 15.23 -16.06
C LEU A 192 20.49 16.15 -16.06
N ILE A 193 21.35 16.05 -15.05
CA ILE A 193 22.65 16.76 -15.03
C ILE A 193 23.53 16.30 -16.18
N LEU A 194 23.63 14.98 -16.41
CA LEU A 194 24.42 14.43 -17.51
C LEU A 194 23.85 14.86 -18.87
N ALA A 195 22.53 14.81 -19.04
CA ALA A 195 21.84 15.28 -20.24
C ALA A 195 22.09 16.78 -20.49
N TYR A 196 22.11 17.59 -19.43
CA TYR A 196 22.43 19.02 -19.52
C TYR A 196 23.88 19.28 -19.96
N MET A 197 24.84 18.53 -19.43
CA MET A 197 26.25 18.61 -19.87
C MET A 197 26.39 18.26 -21.36
N LEU A 198 25.70 17.22 -21.81
CA LEU A 198 25.68 16.80 -23.22
C LEU A 198 24.96 17.82 -24.11
N ALA A 199 23.91 18.46 -23.61
CA ALA A 199 23.22 19.54 -24.32
C ALA A 199 24.13 20.75 -24.56
N ILE A 200 24.96 21.12 -23.57
CA ILE A 200 25.97 22.17 -23.73
C ILE A 200 26.99 21.75 -24.79
N ALA A 201 27.48 20.51 -24.73
CA ALA A 201 28.44 20.00 -25.72
C ALA A 201 27.85 20.03 -27.15
N LEU A 202 26.60 19.61 -27.32
CA LEU A 202 25.91 19.64 -28.61
C LEU A 202 25.70 21.07 -29.13
N THR A 203 25.32 21.99 -28.24
CA THR A 203 25.20 23.43 -28.56
C THR A 203 26.56 24.03 -28.97
N SER A 204 27.64 23.64 -28.28
CA SER A 204 28.98 24.18 -28.55
C SER A 204 29.65 23.57 -29.79
N LEU A 205 29.29 22.34 -30.16
CA LEU A 205 29.93 21.63 -31.29
C LEU A 205 29.17 21.82 -32.60
N VAL A 206 27.83 21.90 -32.53
CA VAL A 206 26.96 21.99 -33.70
C VAL A 206 26.24 23.32 -33.71
N GLY A 207 25.68 23.70 -32.56
CA GLY A 207 24.88 24.91 -32.39
C GLY A 207 25.67 26.20 -32.61
N SER A 208 26.97 26.28 -32.31
CA SER A 208 27.77 27.50 -32.49
C SER A 208 28.67 27.48 -33.73
N ASP A 209 28.73 26.36 -34.46
CA ASP A 209 29.53 26.25 -35.67
C ASP A 209 28.77 26.79 -36.89
N LEU A 210 29.34 27.79 -37.56
CA LEU A 210 28.72 28.39 -38.75
C LEU A 210 28.68 27.40 -39.92
N ALA A 211 29.71 26.57 -40.09
CA ALA A 211 29.80 25.61 -41.19
C ALA A 211 28.74 24.51 -41.05
N ALA A 212 28.53 24.01 -39.82
CA ALA A 212 27.48 23.04 -39.52
C ALA A 212 26.07 23.61 -39.76
N ARG A 213 25.83 24.89 -39.44
CA ARG A 213 24.54 25.57 -39.66
C ARG A 213 24.23 25.80 -41.14
N GLU A 214 25.24 26.04 -41.97
CA GLU A 214 25.05 26.17 -43.43
C GLU A 214 24.67 24.83 -44.08
N LEU A 215 25.26 23.72 -43.61
CA LEU A 215 24.97 22.39 -44.13
C LEU A 215 23.66 21.80 -43.60
N TRP A 216 23.25 22.19 -42.39
CA TRP A 216 22.00 21.78 -41.76
C TRP A 216 21.23 22.99 -41.23
N PRO A 217 20.33 23.58 -42.06
CA PRO A 217 19.59 24.80 -41.69
C PRO A 217 18.68 24.65 -40.47
N GLU A 218 18.22 23.42 -40.20
CA GLU A 218 17.35 23.11 -39.06
C GLU A 218 18.14 22.91 -37.76
N ALA A 219 19.47 22.96 -37.78
CA ALA A 219 20.33 22.82 -36.61
C ALA A 219 19.98 23.81 -35.49
N ASP A 220 19.44 24.99 -35.79
CA ASP A 220 19.06 25.97 -34.76
C ASP A 220 17.79 25.58 -33.98
N LEU A 221 16.91 24.78 -34.59
CA LEU A 221 15.73 24.23 -33.93
C LEU A 221 16.12 23.18 -32.87
N TYR A 222 17.10 22.35 -33.20
CA TYR A 222 17.51 21.22 -32.35
C TYR A 222 18.67 21.57 -31.40
N CYS A 223 19.65 22.34 -31.88
CA CYS A 223 20.93 22.56 -31.21
C CYS A 223 21.25 24.06 -30.99
N GLY A 224 20.34 24.98 -31.32
CA GLY A 224 20.64 26.42 -31.34
C GLY A 224 20.82 27.05 -29.96
N THR A 225 20.05 26.61 -28.96
CA THR A 225 20.16 27.07 -27.56
C THR A 225 20.27 25.89 -26.62
N THR A 226 20.87 26.09 -25.45
CA THR A 226 21.06 25.01 -24.46
C THR A 226 19.76 24.31 -24.07
N THR A 227 18.64 25.05 -23.96
CA THR A 227 17.32 24.47 -23.64
C THR A 227 16.76 23.61 -24.78
N ARG A 228 16.96 24.04 -26.05
CA ARG A 228 16.57 23.25 -27.22
C ARG A 228 17.44 22.00 -27.35
N SER A 229 18.75 22.13 -27.17
CA SER A 229 19.69 21.02 -27.14
C SER A 229 19.38 20.03 -26.02
N LEU A 230 18.93 20.51 -24.85
CA LEU A 230 18.49 19.64 -23.76
C LEU A 230 17.27 18.82 -24.17
N PHE A 231 16.30 19.42 -24.84
CA PHE A 231 15.14 18.71 -25.37
C PHE A 231 15.57 17.66 -26.41
N THR A 232 16.48 18.00 -27.32
CA THR A 232 17.03 17.07 -28.31
C THR A 232 17.80 15.91 -27.66
N VAL A 233 18.59 16.17 -26.61
CA VAL A 233 19.27 15.11 -25.84
C VAL A 233 18.27 14.22 -25.08
N LEU A 234 17.15 14.76 -24.59
CA LEU A 234 16.08 13.96 -24.02
C LEU A 234 15.39 13.08 -25.09
N GLN A 235 15.19 13.59 -26.31
CA GLN A 235 14.71 12.79 -27.43
C GLN A 235 15.71 11.68 -27.80
N ILE A 236 17.01 11.98 -27.78
CA ILE A 236 18.07 10.98 -27.98
C ILE A 236 18.01 9.90 -26.90
N MET A 237 17.83 10.28 -25.63
CA MET A 237 17.69 9.36 -24.50
C MET A 237 16.48 8.43 -24.64
N THR A 238 15.35 8.91 -25.16
CA THR A 238 14.14 8.10 -25.38
C THR A 238 14.14 7.37 -26.72
N LEU A 239 15.19 7.52 -27.54
CA LEU A 239 15.27 7.03 -28.92
C LEU A 239 14.12 7.54 -29.80
N ASP A 240 13.57 8.70 -29.48
CA ASP A 240 12.41 9.27 -30.18
C ASP A 240 12.86 9.93 -31.49
N CYS A 241 12.54 9.27 -32.62
CA CYS A 241 12.72 9.79 -33.98
C CYS A 241 14.06 10.52 -34.22
N VAL A 242 15.18 10.00 -33.71
CA VAL A 242 16.48 10.70 -33.73
C VAL A 242 17.19 10.56 -35.08
N ALA A 243 17.00 9.44 -35.76
CA ALA A 243 17.81 9.05 -36.91
C ALA A 243 17.67 10.00 -38.10
N GLU A 244 16.45 10.39 -38.45
CA GLU A 244 16.16 11.23 -39.61
C GLU A 244 16.38 12.72 -39.38
N PRO A 245 15.82 13.36 -38.35
CA PRO A 245 15.94 14.80 -38.15
C PRO A 245 17.27 15.23 -37.55
N VAL A 246 17.97 14.38 -36.81
CA VAL A 246 19.19 14.79 -36.08
C VAL A 246 20.42 14.03 -36.59
N LEU A 247 20.40 12.70 -36.59
CA LEU A 247 21.61 11.90 -36.79
C LEU A 247 22.15 11.93 -38.23
N ARG A 248 21.26 11.85 -39.24
CA ARG A 248 21.64 11.91 -40.67
C ARG A 248 22.19 13.29 -41.08
N PRO A 249 21.53 14.42 -40.76
CA PRO A 249 22.10 15.74 -41.06
C PRO A 249 23.41 16.00 -40.30
N LEU A 250 23.49 15.54 -39.04
CA LEU A 250 24.69 15.69 -38.23
C LEU A 250 25.91 14.93 -38.79
N TYR A 251 25.70 13.78 -39.44
CA TYR A 251 26.77 13.04 -40.12
C TYR A 251 27.45 13.88 -41.21
N HIS A 252 26.65 14.63 -41.97
CA HIS A 252 27.18 15.48 -43.05
C HIS A 252 27.74 16.80 -42.52
N ALA A 253 27.11 17.39 -41.50
CA ALA A 253 27.46 18.70 -40.97
C ALA A 253 28.67 18.68 -40.01
N ALA A 254 28.73 17.74 -39.07
CA ALA A 254 29.77 17.68 -38.05
C ALA A 254 30.03 16.23 -37.58
N PRO A 255 31.00 15.51 -38.19
CA PRO A 255 31.33 14.12 -37.83
C PRO A 255 31.74 13.93 -36.37
N THR A 256 32.34 14.95 -35.75
CA THR A 256 32.70 14.95 -34.32
C THR A 256 31.47 15.02 -33.42
N GLY A 257 30.45 15.81 -33.80
CA GLY A 257 29.16 15.87 -33.10
C GLY A 257 28.41 14.54 -33.16
N LEU A 258 28.59 13.77 -34.23
CA LEU A 258 28.01 12.43 -34.36
C LEU A 258 28.61 11.46 -33.33
N LEU A 259 29.93 11.49 -33.10
CA LEU A 259 30.56 10.68 -32.05
C LEU A 259 29.99 11.01 -30.66
N VAL A 260 29.86 12.31 -30.35
CA VAL A 260 29.26 12.77 -29.09
C VAL A 260 27.82 12.30 -28.95
N THR A 261 27.05 12.33 -30.03
CA THR A 261 25.64 11.89 -30.03
C THR A 261 25.52 10.38 -29.86
N TYR A 262 26.34 9.57 -30.53
CA TYR A 262 26.36 8.10 -30.32
C TYR A 262 26.82 7.72 -28.91
N LEU A 263 27.87 8.36 -28.39
CA LEU A 263 28.31 8.14 -27.01
C LEU A 263 27.24 8.56 -26.00
N SER A 264 26.58 9.69 -26.23
CA SER A 264 25.47 10.14 -25.39
C SER A 264 24.30 9.14 -25.37
N ASN A 265 23.97 8.55 -26.53
CA ASN A 265 22.93 7.54 -26.65
C ASN A 265 23.31 6.25 -25.90
N LEU A 266 24.58 5.83 -25.97
CA LEU A 266 25.06 4.67 -25.23
C LEU A 266 24.94 4.88 -23.71
N VAL A 267 25.35 6.05 -23.22
CA VAL A 267 25.35 6.33 -21.78
C VAL A 267 23.94 6.64 -21.23
N LEU A 268 23.17 7.49 -21.92
CA LEU A 268 21.84 7.90 -21.45
C LEU A 268 20.78 6.82 -21.69
N SER A 269 20.69 6.28 -22.90
CA SER A 269 19.64 5.33 -23.26
C SER A 269 19.93 3.94 -22.70
N PHE A 270 21.15 3.41 -22.89
CA PHE A 270 21.48 2.07 -22.38
C PHE A 270 22.02 2.06 -20.94
N GLY A 271 22.67 3.13 -20.48
CA GLY A 271 23.14 3.21 -19.11
C GLY A 271 22.02 3.61 -18.15
N VAL A 272 21.55 4.84 -18.25
CA VAL A 272 20.61 5.43 -17.28
C VAL A 272 19.27 4.69 -17.25
N LEU A 273 18.64 4.40 -18.40
CA LEU A 273 17.33 3.72 -18.38
C LEU A 273 17.42 2.33 -17.74
N ASN A 274 18.49 1.58 -18.01
CA ASN A 274 18.69 0.27 -17.40
C ASN A 274 18.99 0.37 -15.90
N ILE A 275 19.71 1.40 -15.45
CA ILE A 275 19.89 1.68 -14.01
C ILE A 275 18.55 2.02 -13.36
N LEU A 276 17.73 2.87 -13.98
CA LEU A 276 16.39 3.20 -13.48
C LEU A 276 15.50 1.96 -13.37
N LEU A 277 15.52 1.09 -14.38
CA LEU A 277 14.82 -0.20 -14.34
C LEU A 277 15.34 -1.10 -13.22
N ALA A 278 16.66 -1.21 -13.05
CA ALA A 278 17.26 -2.01 -11.99
C ALA A 278 16.84 -1.52 -10.59
N ILE A 279 16.90 -0.21 -10.34
CA ILE A 279 16.47 0.40 -9.07
C ILE A 279 14.97 0.17 -8.87
N MET A 280 14.16 0.32 -9.91
CA MET A 280 12.72 0.05 -9.82
C MET A 280 12.44 -1.40 -9.43
N VAL A 281 13.12 -2.37 -10.06
CA VAL A 281 12.98 -3.79 -9.74
C VAL A 281 13.41 -4.06 -8.30
N GLU A 282 14.56 -3.54 -7.86
CA GLU A 282 15.05 -3.68 -6.49
C GLU A 282 14.08 -3.12 -5.45
N ARG A 283 13.51 -1.93 -5.70
CA ARG A 283 12.52 -1.35 -4.78
C ARG A 283 11.23 -2.16 -4.76
N MET A 284 10.74 -2.57 -5.93
CA MET A 284 9.52 -3.37 -6.03
C MET A 284 9.67 -4.73 -5.33
N THR A 285 10.83 -5.37 -5.40
CA THR A 285 11.09 -6.65 -4.70
C THR A 285 11.11 -6.46 -3.19
N ILE A 286 11.75 -5.40 -2.68
CA ILE A 286 11.74 -5.07 -1.23
C ILE A 286 10.32 -4.85 -0.71
N ILE A 287 9.52 -4.02 -1.39
CA ILE A 287 8.14 -3.72 -0.99
C ILE A 287 7.27 -4.98 -1.04
N SER A 288 7.46 -5.83 -2.05
CA SER A 288 6.76 -7.11 -2.13
C SER A 288 7.15 -8.05 -0.99
N GLY A 289 8.41 -8.03 -0.56
CA GLY A 289 8.93 -8.77 0.59
C GLY A 289 8.35 -8.29 1.91
N GLU A 290 8.42 -6.98 2.19
CA GLU A 290 7.84 -6.39 3.41
C GLU A 290 6.33 -6.60 3.50
N SER A 291 5.60 -6.53 2.36
CA SER A 291 4.16 -6.81 2.34
C SER A 291 3.84 -8.27 2.69
N GLN A 292 4.70 -9.23 2.31
CA GLN A 292 4.56 -10.62 2.70
C GLN A 292 4.95 -10.84 4.16
N GLU A 293 6.04 -10.23 4.63
CA GLU A 293 6.50 -10.33 6.02
C GLU A 293 5.50 -9.71 6.99
N SER A 294 4.91 -8.56 6.66
CA SER A 294 3.84 -7.91 7.45
C SER A 294 2.60 -8.80 7.56
N LYS A 295 2.20 -9.48 6.47
CA LYS A 295 1.11 -10.45 6.52
C LYS A 295 1.47 -11.67 7.36
N ALA A 296 2.68 -12.21 7.19
CA ALA A 296 3.15 -13.37 7.95
C ALA A 296 3.24 -13.07 9.45
N THR A 297 3.74 -11.89 9.85
CA THR A 297 3.79 -11.44 11.24
C THR A 297 2.41 -11.17 11.81
N ALA A 298 1.48 -10.59 11.04
CA ALA A 298 0.09 -10.43 11.45
C ALA A 298 -0.59 -11.77 11.70
N ILE A 299 -0.41 -12.74 10.79
CA ILE A 299 -0.92 -14.12 10.94
C ILE A 299 -0.32 -14.75 12.20
N ALA A 300 1.01 -14.71 12.37
CA ALA A 300 1.69 -15.26 13.54
C ALA A 300 1.22 -14.63 14.86
N LYS A 301 0.92 -13.32 14.86
CA LYS A 301 0.36 -12.63 16.03
C LYS A 301 -1.06 -13.11 16.35
N THR A 302 -1.91 -13.24 15.34
CA THR A 302 -3.27 -13.77 15.51
C THR A 302 -3.26 -15.20 16.03
N GLU A 303 -2.34 -16.03 15.52
CA GLU A 303 -2.15 -17.40 16.00
C GLU A 303 -1.69 -17.45 17.46
N ARG A 304 -0.74 -16.61 17.86
CA ARG A 304 -0.32 -16.51 19.27
C ARG A 304 -1.48 -16.08 20.18
N LEU A 305 -2.28 -15.10 19.76
CA LEU A 305 -3.46 -14.66 20.52
C LEU A 305 -4.52 -15.77 20.64
N LEU A 306 -4.72 -16.55 19.58
CA LEU A 306 -5.59 -17.73 19.61
C LEU A 306 -5.08 -18.76 20.62
N MET A 307 -3.79 -19.10 20.56
CA MET A 307 -3.17 -20.06 21.48
C MET A 307 -3.23 -19.59 22.94
N THR A 308 -2.98 -18.31 23.23
CA THR A 308 -3.11 -17.78 24.60
C THR A 308 -4.56 -17.80 25.07
N SER A 309 -5.52 -17.50 24.20
CA SER A 309 -6.95 -17.56 24.55
C SER A 309 -7.46 -19.00 24.72
N MET A 310 -6.80 -20.01 24.14
CA MET A 310 -7.09 -21.42 24.43
C MET A 310 -6.61 -21.81 25.83
N LEU A 311 -5.54 -21.19 26.33
CA LEU A 311 -4.99 -21.46 27.66
C LEU A 311 -5.87 -20.90 28.79
N GLU A 312 -6.56 -19.79 28.54
CA GLU A 312 -7.59 -19.26 29.44
C GLU A 312 -8.77 -20.24 29.55
N GLU A 313 -9.24 -20.78 28.42
CA GLU A 313 -10.28 -21.83 28.42
C GLU A 313 -9.82 -23.11 29.14
N PHE A 314 -8.53 -23.44 29.14
CA PHE A 314 -8.00 -24.59 29.90
C PHE A 314 -8.33 -24.51 31.40
N THR A 315 -8.25 -23.31 32.00
CA THR A 315 -8.51 -23.13 33.45
C THR A 315 -9.99 -23.24 33.83
N GLU A 316 -10.91 -23.18 32.86
CA GLU A 316 -12.35 -23.27 33.11
C GLU A 316 -12.85 -24.73 33.14
N TYR A 317 -12.11 -25.65 32.52
CA TYR A 317 -12.52 -27.06 32.37
C TYR A 317 -11.71 -28.04 33.22
N ASP A 318 -10.70 -27.55 33.92
CA ASP A 318 -10.01 -28.23 35.01
C ASP A 318 -11.01 -28.45 36.17
N SER A 319 -11.56 -29.66 36.26
CA SER A 319 -12.66 -29.97 37.19
C SER A 319 -12.17 -30.30 38.60
N ASP A 320 -10.91 -30.69 38.74
CA ASP A 320 -10.27 -31.04 40.01
C ASP A 320 -9.32 -29.94 40.53
N TYR A 321 -9.16 -28.85 39.78
CA TYR A 321 -8.31 -27.68 40.07
C TYR A 321 -6.84 -28.06 40.29
N ASN A 322 -6.37 -29.13 39.64
CA ASN A 322 -5.00 -29.59 39.76
C ASN A 322 -4.01 -28.81 38.86
N GLY A 323 -4.53 -27.98 37.93
CA GLY A 323 -3.76 -27.18 36.98
C GLY A 323 -3.35 -27.93 35.71
N GLU A 324 -3.86 -29.14 35.48
CA GLU A 324 -3.60 -30.05 34.36
C GLU A 324 -4.94 -30.55 33.78
N LEU A 325 -4.95 -31.02 32.54
CA LEU A 325 -6.14 -31.68 31.98
C LEU A 325 -5.87 -33.16 31.75
N ASP A 326 -6.74 -34.02 32.28
CA ASP A 326 -6.71 -35.43 31.92
C ASP A 326 -7.27 -35.66 30.49
N PHE A 327 -7.14 -36.88 29.98
CA PHE A 327 -7.63 -37.21 28.64
C PHE A 327 -9.14 -36.94 28.45
N TRP A 328 -9.95 -37.14 29.49
CA TRP A 328 -11.41 -37.01 29.41
C TRP A 328 -11.85 -35.55 29.41
N GLU A 329 -11.23 -34.73 30.26
CA GLU A 329 -11.38 -33.29 30.31
C GLU A 329 -10.90 -32.65 29.02
N PHE A 330 -9.73 -33.06 28.53
CA PHE A 330 -9.20 -32.61 27.25
C PHE A 330 -10.15 -32.93 26.09
N ARG A 331 -10.68 -34.16 26.04
CA ARG A 331 -11.66 -34.58 25.04
C ARG A 331 -12.95 -33.76 25.11
N LYS A 332 -13.37 -33.37 26.32
CA LYS A 332 -14.56 -32.53 26.54
C LYS A 332 -14.31 -31.10 26.04
N VAL A 333 -13.15 -30.53 26.35
CA VAL A 333 -12.70 -29.20 25.88
C VAL A 333 -12.67 -29.13 24.35
N LEU A 334 -12.13 -30.15 23.69
CA LEU A 334 -12.07 -30.23 22.23
C LEU A 334 -13.44 -30.27 21.53
N ARG A 335 -14.48 -30.75 22.22
CA ARG A 335 -15.86 -30.81 21.69
C ARG A 335 -16.60 -29.49 21.84
N THR A 336 -16.08 -28.54 22.61
CA THR A 336 -16.70 -27.22 22.79
C THR A 336 -16.65 -26.43 21.48
N PRO A 337 -17.74 -25.77 21.06
CA PRO A 337 -17.80 -25.04 19.79
C PRO A 337 -16.82 -23.86 19.71
N THR A 338 -16.36 -23.31 20.85
CA THR A 338 -15.32 -22.27 20.91
C THR A 338 -13.95 -22.87 20.54
N MET A 339 -13.52 -23.90 21.26
CA MET A 339 -12.23 -24.58 21.05
C MET A 339 -12.13 -25.20 19.66
N SER A 340 -13.19 -25.88 19.19
CA SER A 340 -13.22 -26.51 17.86
C SER A 340 -13.06 -25.48 16.73
N LYS A 341 -13.70 -24.30 16.84
CA LYS A 341 -13.51 -23.22 15.87
C LYS A 341 -12.09 -22.66 15.92
N LYS A 342 -11.52 -22.46 17.12
CA LYS A 342 -10.16 -21.94 17.29
C LYS A 342 -9.12 -22.92 16.70
N LEU A 343 -9.29 -24.23 16.90
CA LEU A 343 -8.45 -25.27 16.29
C LEU A 343 -8.63 -25.34 14.77
N GLY A 344 -9.87 -25.19 14.27
CA GLY A 344 -10.15 -25.06 12.84
C GLY A 344 -9.42 -23.86 12.20
N PHE A 345 -9.36 -22.71 12.89
CA PHE A 345 -8.56 -21.56 12.46
C PHE A 345 -7.05 -21.83 12.47
N LEU A 346 -6.57 -22.74 13.32
CA LEU A 346 -5.18 -23.19 13.32
C LEU A 346 -4.89 -24.27 12.26
N GLY A 347 -5.91 -24.75 11.53
CA GLY A 347 -5.78 -25.83 10.54
C GLY A 347 -5.75 -27.23 11.16
N LEU A 348 -6.13 -27.36 12.43
CA LEU A 348 -6.15 -28.62 13.15
C LEU A 348 -7.55 -29.21 13.15
N GLY A 349 -7.71 -30.38 12.55
CA GLY A 349 -8.95 -31.16 12.58
C GLY A 349 -9.14 -31.82 13.95
N CYS A 350 -10.36 -31.79 14.49
CA CYS A 350 -10.69 -32.40 15.78
C CYS A 350 -11.00 -33.91 15.68
N GLU A 351 -10.62 -34.58 14.58
CA GLU A 351 -11.08 -35.95 14.29
C GLU A 351 -10.41 -37.01 15.17
N GLU A 352 -9.21 -36.75 15.67
CA GLU A 352 -8.48 -37.67 16.55
C GLU A 352 -7.89 -36.95 17.78
N ALA A 353 -8.76 -36.63 18.74
CA ALA A 353 -8.38 -36.07 20.05
C ALA A 353 -7.32 -36.92 20.77
N GLU A 354 -7.36 -38.24 20.57
CA GLU A 354 -6.44 -39.23 21.15
C GLU A 354 -5.03 -39.10 20.56
N SER A 355 -4.92 -39.08 19.23
CA SER A 355 -3.67 -38.83 18.53
C SER A 355 -3.08 -37.46 18.90
N LEU A 356 -3.91 -36.43 19.07
CA LEU A 356 -3.44 -35.09 19.47
C LEU A 356 -2.95 -35.09 20.92
N PHE A 357 -3.67 -35.74 21.85
CA PHE A 357 -3.29 -35.84 23.25
C PHE A 357 -1.94 -36.55 23.41
N GLU A 358 -1.76 -37.72 22.78
CA GLU A 358 -0.50 -38.47 22.82
C GLU A 358 0.70 -37.69 22.26
N LEU A 359 0.45 -36.78 21.31
CA LEU A 359 1.50 -35.98 20.68
C LEU A 359 1.93 -34.79 21.55
N MET A 360 1.03 -34.34 22.44
CA MET A 360 1.26 -33.22 23.36
C MET A 360 1.75 -33.67 24.74
N ASP A 361 1.37 -34.87 25.18
CA ASP A 361 1.85 -35.51 26.40
C ASP A 361 3.30 -35.98 26.22
N ILE A 362 4.25 -35.10 26.53
CA ILE A 362 5.68 -35.32 26.28
C ILE A 362 6.27 -36.28 27.31
N ASP A 363 5.82 -36.20 28.56
CA ASP A 363 6.33 -36.97 29.68
C ASP A 363 5.60 -38.31 29.90
N LYS A 364 4.48 -38.53 29.19
CA LYS A 364 3.61 -39.69 29.31
C LYS A 364 3.00 -39.83 30.70
N SER A 365 2.73 -38.71 31.35
CA SER A 365 2.06 -38.64 32.64
C SER A 365 0.59 -39.06 32.56
N GLY A 366 -0.02 -38.95 31.37
CA GLY A 366 -1.45 -39.16 31.18
C GLY A 366 -2.30 -37.93 31.52
N SER A 367 -1.67 -36.79 31.81
CA SER A 367 -2.26 -35.47 31.96
C SER A 367 -1.53 -34.46 31.08
N LEU A 368 -2.15 -33.32 30.79
CA LEU A 368 -1.56 -32.25 30.01
C LEU A 368 -1.42 -30.99 30.85
N THR A 369 -0.19 -30.58 31.10
CA THR A 369 0.08 -29.26 31.65
C THR A 369 -0.19 -28.15 30.61
N PRO A 370 -0.46 -26.91 31.02
CA PRO A 370 -0.66 -25.78 30.09
C PRO A 370 0.56 -25.53 29.18
N ILE A 371 1.75 -25.84 29.68
CA ILE A 371 3.01 -25.73 28.94
C ILE A 371 3.12 -26.83 27.89
N GLU A 372 2.76 -28.07 28.22
CA GLU A 372 2.73 -29.19 27.28
C GLU A 372 1.70 -29.01 26.19
N PHE A 373 0.50 -28.52 26.54
CA PHE A 373 -0.53 -28.19 25.56
C PHE A 373 -0.05 -27.14 24.55
N LEU A 374 0.50 -26.01 25.01
CA LEU A 374 1.03 -24.99 24.10
C LEU A 374 2.21 -25.51 23.27
N THR A 375 3.17 -26.18 23.91
CA THR A 375 4.36 -26.72 23.23
C THR A 375 3.97 -27.76 22.19
N GLY A 376 2.97 -28.55 22.51
CA GLY A 376 2.32 -29.52 21.63
C GLY A 376 1.69 -28.87 20.41
N LEU A 377 0.82 -27.87 20.61
CA LEU A 377 0.22 -27.10 19.51
C LEU A 377 1.27 -26.42 18.60
N PHE A 378 2.35 -25.87 19.19
CA PHE A 378 3.45 -25.30 18.42
C PHE A 378 4.20 -26.35 17.59
N LYS A 379 4.37 -27.57 18.09
CA LYS A 379 5.02 -28.67 17.37
C LYS A 379 4.15 -29.23 16.26
N VAL A 380 2.85 -29.40 16.49
CA VAL A 380 1.92 -29.97 15.49
C VAL A 380 1.74 -29.02 14.31
N LYS A 381 1.72 -27.71 14.55
CA LYS A 381 1.53 -26.70 13.50
C LYS A 381 2.83 -26.21 12.85
N GLY A 382 3.93 -26.16 13.60
CA GLY A 382 5.18 -25.59 13.13
C GLY A 382 5.76 -26.34 11.92
N PRO A 383 6.57 -25.68 11.07
CA PRO A 383 7.27 -26.38 10.00
C PRO A 383 8.16 -27.47 10.59
N ALA A 384 8.08 -28.68 10.03
CA ALA A 384 8.92 -29.80 10.44
C ALA A 384 10.40 -29.39 10.34
N LYS A 385 11.12 -29.41 11.46
CA LYS A 385 12.54 -29.05 11.45
C LYS A 385 13.34 -30.15 10.76
N GLY A 386 14.51 -29.82 10.21
CA GLY A 386 15.42 -30.83 9.67
C GLY A 386 15.75 -31.95 10.68
N GLN A 387 15.75 -31.62 11.98
CA GLN A 387 15.92 -32.60 13.06
C GLN A 387 14.75 -33.59 13.17
N ASP A 388 13.51 -33.14 12.96
CA ASP A 388 12.32 -34.00 13.00
C ASP A 388 12.33 -34.98 11.83
N LEU A 389 12.75 -34.51 10.65
CA LEU A 389 12.95 -35.35 9.47
C LEU A 389 14.05 -36.39 9.69
N CYS A 390 15.19 -35.99 10.27
CA CYS A 390 16.26 -36.93 10.64
C CYS A 390 15.79 -37.99 11.66
N ARG A 391 14.98 -37.60 12.65
CA ARG A 391 14.39 -38.54 13.60
C ARG A 391 13.46 -39.52 12.92
N LEU A 392 12.60 -39.06 12.01
CA LEU A 392 11.71 -39.90 11.23
C LEU A 392 12.51 -40.91 10.40
N ILE A 393 13.54 -40.47 9.68
CA ILE A 393 14.42 -41.34 8.87
C ILE A 393 15.06 -42.41 9.76
N THR A 394 15.60 -42.02 10.92
CA THR A 394 16.24 -42.94 11.87
C THR A 394 15.23 -43.97 12.42
N LEU A 395 14.00 -43.55 12.69
CA LEU A 395 12.94 -44.39 13.22
C LEU A 395 12.45 -45.40 12.18
N VAL A 396 12.31 -44.98 10.93
CA VAL A 396 12.01 -45.84 9.77
C VAL A 396 13.12 -46.86 9.55
N GLU A 397 14.40 -46.45 9.60
CA GLU A 397 15.52 -47.38 9.50
C GLU A 397 15.53 -48.40 10.63
N LYS A 398 15.27 -47.96 11.87
CA LYS A 398 15.21 -48.84 13.04
C LYS A 398 14.09 -49.86 12.90
N ASN A 399 12.90 -49.43 12.49
CA ASN A 399 11.75 -50.31 12.23
C ASN A 399 12.05 -51.29 11.08
N LYS A 400 12.67 -50.82 9.99
CA LYS A 400 13.14 -51.69 8.90
C LYS A 400 14.08 -52.77 9.41
N ARG A 401 15.11 -52.40 10.19
CA ARG A 401 16.06 -53.36 10.78
C ARG A 401 15.37 -54.37 11.71
N MET A 402 14.41 -53.94 12.51
CA MET A 402 13.64 -54.83 13.38
C MET A 402 12.78 -55.80 12.56
N ALA A 403 12.06 -55.31 11.55
CA ALA A 403 11.27 -56.13 10.66
C ALA A 403 12.14 -57.19 9.95
N THR A 404 13.32 -56.82 9.45
CA THR A 404 14.24 -57.79 8.82
C THR A 404 14.72 -58.86 9.80
N LYS A 405 14.99 -58.49 11.06
CA LYS A 405 15.36 -59.46 12.12
C LYS A 405 14.20 -60.40 12.45
N TRP A 406 12.97 -59.89 12.48
CA TRP A 406 11.76 -60.69 12.67
C TRP A 406 11.53 -61.67 11.52
N VAL A 407 11.62 -61.19 10.27
CA VAL A 407 11.49 -62.03 9.07
C VAL A 407 12.56 -63.14 9.05
N LYS A 408 13.81 -62.82 9.40
CA LYS A 408 14.88 -63.83 9.52
C LYS A 408 14.57 -64.87 10.61
N ARG A 409 14.06 -64.46 11.77
CA ARG A 409 13.66 -65.38 12.84
C ARG A 409 12.53 -66.31 12.40
N VAL A 410 11.49 -65.78 11.78
CA VAL A 410 10.36 -66.60 11.29
C VAL A 410 10.83 -67.60 10.23
N ARG A 411 11.72 -67.20 9.32
CA ARG A 411 12.29 -68.08 8.28
C ARG A 411 13.30 -69.12 8.80
N CYS A 412 13.76 -69.01 10.04
CA CYS A 412 14.61 -70.02 10.69
C CYS A 412 13.82 -71.04 11.51
N PHE A 413 12.52 -70.82 11.74
CA PHE A 413 11.64 -71.68 12.55
C PHE A 413 10.60 -72.45 11.72
N GLY A 414 10.53 -72.22 10.41
CA GLY A 414 9.78 -73.03 9.44
C GLY A 414 10.72 -73.53 8.36
#